data_AF-A0A0D6LQR6-F1
#
_entry.id   AF-A0A0D6LQR6-F1
#
_cell.length_a   1.000
_cell.length_b   1.000
_cell.length_c   1.000
_cell.angle_alpha   90.00
_cell.angle_beta   90.00
_cell.angle_gamma   90.00
#
_symmetry.space_group_name_H-M   'P 1'
#
loop_
_entity.id
_entity.type
_entity.pdbx_description
1 polymer ?
#
loop_
_entity_poly.entity_id
_entity_poly.type
_entity_poly.pdbx_seq_one_letter_code
_entity_poly.pdbx_strand_id
1 'polypeptide(L)'
;MASVPILTSSALLLFICSAAAAPTCKFCKSPVFSYEDLHSFAAFGCDGKISDVMRRKILDFHNQARVKLANGQEKNKTGRLPSAKNMYKLSWDCELEKKAQAAIANCPEDLSDLQGYGTNFGKMYYCPKYPKPSEVLVMNELSRWWNEARKYGLTDSKNRYIKEDMQGSMEEWANMANGKNTKIGCSYNKIRSSTVFLCAYDDNAEKDEKVIYESGKPCKKDQDCTTYQGSKCGGSGLCLGTPEPGYKQKEEALERACNDKTGMNEEIRKHLLDSYNKYRSRVARGLEPDAAGGNAPKAEQMLKMIYDCPTEKVAFKLAKKCPSATRKIYSHNWNMHKASNRSMSDEAAADEMAKDISYKLGCVIHTCNDGKYVHCLSSPTGPQPVNKPIYQVGEPCKKNSDCKGKFVCSVDEGLCSLF
;
A
#
# COMPACT_ATOMS: atom_id res chain seq x y z
N MET A 1 79.39 21.12 66.04
CA MET A 1 79.11 22.00 64.89
C MET A 1 78.24 21.18 63.95
N ALA A 2 76.91 21.35 64.05
CA ALA A 2 76.06 22.09 63.08
C ALA A 2 75.80 21.23 61.82
N SER A 3 74.62 21.05 61.23
CA SER A 3 73.26 21.59 61.39
C SER A 3 72.39 20.90 60.33
N VAL A 4 71.08 20.79 60.55
CA VAL A 4 70.08 20.42 59.52
C VAL A 4 70.01 21.54 58.45
N PRO A 5 69.73 21.23 57.17
CA PRO A 5 68.47 21.72 56.60
C PRO A 5 67.76 20.76 55.62
N ILE A 6 66.54 21.18 55.30
CA ILE A 6 65.43 20.53 54.59
C ILE A 6 65.18 21.26 53.24
N LEU A 7 64.54 20.56 52.28
CA LEU A 7 63.77 21.01 51.07
C LEU A 7 64.60 21.57 49.88
N THR A 8 64.38 21.16 48.62
CA THR A 8 63.15 21.35 47.83
C THR A 8 63.14 20.49 46.53
N SER A 9 61.94 20.11 46.09
CA SER A 9 61.43 19.95 44.71
C SER A 9 62.33 19.40 43.58
N SER A 10 61.89 18.32 42.90
CA SER A 10 61.49 18.36 41.47
C SER A 10 61.31 16.97 40.82
N ALA A 11 60.21 16.85 40.07
CA ALA A 11 60.01 16.13 38.81
C ALA A 11 60.10 14.58 38.74
N LEU A 12 58.92 13.98 38.66
CA LEU A 12 58.62 12.66 38.12
C LEU A 12 58.82 12.66 36.60
N LEU A 13 59.67 11.76 36.08
CA LEU A 13 59.79 11.49 34.64
C LEU A 13 58.58 10.70 34.14
N LEU A 14 57.84 11.28 33.18
CA LEU A 14 56.91 10.58 32.30
C LEU A 14 57.56 10.47 30.91
N PHE A 15 57.76 9.23 30.45
CA PHE A 15 58.25 8.93 29.12
C PHE A 15 57.23 9.34 28.05
N ILE A 16 57.71 10.13 27.10
CA ILE A 16 56.99 10.66 25.95
C ILE A 16 56.99 9.58 24.86
N CYS A 17 55.80 9.18 24.39
CA CYS A 17 55.66 8.43 23.14
C CYS A 17 55.13 9.40 22.07
N SER A 18 55.91 9.60 21.01
CA SER A 18 55.62 10.53 19.91
C SER A 18 54.37 10.13 19.12
N ALA A 19 53.40 11.02 19.03
CA ALA A 19 52.28 10.93 18.10
C ALA A 19 52.65 11.64 16.78
N ALA A 20 52.69 10.88 15.69
CA ALA A 20 52.72 11.43 14.34
C ALA A 20 51.34 12.01 13.99
N ALA A 21 51.30 13.26 13.54
CA ALA A 21 50.08 14.00 13.21
C ALA A 21 49.48 13.52 11.88
N ALA A 22 48.18 13.22 11.89
CA ALA A 22 47.34 13.08 10.70
C ALA A 22 46.42 14.32 10.58
N PRO A 23 46.06 14.78 9.36
CA PRO A 23 45.48 16.11 9.15
C PRO A 23 44.03 16.18 9.63
N THR A 24 43.70 17.30 10.29
CA THR A 24 42.37 17.57 10.86
C THR A 24 41.32 17.80 9.78
N CYS A 25 40.34 16.90 9.67
CA CYS A 25 39.09 17.16 8.97
C CYS A 25 38.15 17.96 9.90
N LYS A 26 38.11 19.29 9.73
CA LYS A 26 37.09 20.16 10.35
C LYS A 26 35.77 19.92 9.62
N PHE A 27 34.94 18.99 10.11
CA PHE A 27 33.46 19.01 10.10
C PHE A 27 32.93 17.61 10.48
N CYS A 28 32.87 17.32 11.78
CA CYS A 28 31.95 16.35 12.40
C CYS A 28 31.98 16.56 13.91
N LYS A 29 31.14 17.47 14.44
CA LYS A 29 30.74 17.39 15.85
C LYS A 29 29.55 16.43 15.93
N SER A 30 29.84 15.14 15.98
CA SER A 30 28.90 14.16 16.53
C SER A 30 29.46 13.75 17.89
N PRO A 31 28.67 13.70 18.97
CA PRO A 31 29.18 13.25 20.25
C PRO A 31 29.56 11.77 20.13
N VAL A 32 30.81 11.47 20.47
CA VAL A 32 31.27 10.10 20.70
C VAL A 32 30.47 9.57 21.88
N PHE A 33 29.51 8.67 21.61
CA PHE A 33 28.77 7.98 22.67
C PHE A 33 29.74 7.05 23.39
N SER A 34 29.98 7.33 24.67
CA SER A 34 30.65 6.41 25.58
C SER A 34 29.71 5.24 25.90
N TYR A 35 30.27 4.07 26.22
CA TYR A 35 29.52 2.83 26.49
C TYR A 35 28.71 2.88 27.80
N GLU A 36 28.84 3.96 28.58
CA GLU A 36 28.24 4.13 29.92
C GLU A 36 26.91 4.92 29.92
N ASP A 37 26.48 5.50 28.78
CA ASP A 37 25.22 6.24 28.68
C ASP A 37 24.01 5.36 28.27
N LEU A 38 23.95 4.13 28.77
CA LEU A 38 22.76 3.27 28.64
C LEU A 38 21.69 3.69 29.66
N HIS A 39 21.27 4.96 29.64
CA HIS A 39 20.14 5.42 30.44
C HIS A 39 18.88 4.64 30.02
N SER A 40 18.27 3.99 31.00
CA SER A 40 17.02 3.25 30.99
C SER A 40 15.95 3.88 30.09
N PHE A 41 15.92 3.48 28.83
CA PHE A 41 14.76 3.73 27.98
C PHE A 41 13.61 2.83 28.47
N ALA A 42 12.40 3.38 28.53
CA ALA A 42 11.21 2.62 28.87
C ALA A 42 11.12 1.34 28.02
N ALA A 43 10.88 0.21 28.71
CA ALA A 43 10.66 -1.07 28.06
C ALA A 43 9.38 -1.03 27.22
N PHE A 44 9.33 -1.77 26.13
CA PHE A 44 8.14 -1.84 25.29
C PHE A 44 7.01 -2.67 25.93
N GLY A 45 7.35 -3.52 26.91
CA GLY A 45 6.38 -4.35 27.63
C GLY A 45 5.77 -5.47 26.79
N CYS A 46 6.39 -5.85 25.67
CA CYS A 46 5.92 -6.92 24.80
C CYS A 46 6.53 -8.28 25.21
N ASP A 47 5.71 -9.33 25.21
CA ASP A 47 6.10 -10.72 25.46
C ASP A 47 6.48 -11.46 24.14
N GLY A 48 7.30 -10.81 23.31
CA GLY A 48 7.73 -11.34 22.02
C GLY A 48 9.21 -11.75 21.99
N LYS A 49 9.57 -12.58 21.01
CA LYS A 49 10.89 -13.22 20.88
C LYS A 49 12.04 -12.26 20.57
N ILE A 50 11.75 -11.06 20.05
CA ILE A 50 12.78 -10.07 19.74
C ILE A 50 13.03 -9.16 20.95
N SER A 51 14.23 -8.58 21.04
CA SER A 51 14.60 -7.72 22.17
C SER A 51 14.08 -6.29 22.02
N ASP A 52 13.90 -5.57 23.12
CA ASP A 52 13.56 -4.14 23.12
C ASP A 52 14.57 -3.28 22.36
N VAL A 53 15.84 -3.69 22.34
CA VAL A 53 16.87 -3.04 21.53
C VAL A 53 16.54 -3.15 20.04
N MET A 54 16.09 -4.32 19.58
CA MET A 54 15.70 -4.50 18.18
C MET A 54 14.36 -3.82 17.86
N ARG A 55 13.36 -3.89 18.75
CA ARG A 55 12.12 -3.11 18.62
C ARG A 55 12.43 -1.63 18.38
N ARG A 56 13.32 -1.07 19.21
CA ARG A 56 13.76 0.33 19.09
C ARG A 56 14.47 0.62 17.77
N LYS A 57 15.47 -0.18 17.39
CA LYS A 57 16.21 0.02 16.12
C LYS A 57 15.28 -0.02 14.90
N ILE A 58 14.34 -0.95 14.88
CA ILE A 58 13.35 -1.07 13.78
C ILE A 58 12.43 0.15 13.78
N LEU A 59 11.86 0.52 14.93
CA LEU A 59 10.95 1.65 15.05
C LEU A 59 11.62 2.99 14.69
N ASP A 60 12.85 3.20 15.17
CA ASP A 60 13.63 4.41 14.91
C ASP A 60 14.00 4.52 13.45
N PHE A 61 14.37 3.40 12.80
CA PHE A 61 14.63 3.40 11.35
C PHE A 61 13.41 3.92 10.58
N HIS A 62 12.23 3.36 10.83
CA HIS A 62 11.00 3.77 10.14
C HIS A 62 10.68 5.24 10.40
N ASN A 63 10.71 5.67 11.66
CA ASN A 63 10.35 7.05 12.01
C ASN A 63 11.35 8.07 11.46
N GLN A 64 12.65 7.78 11.48
CA GLN A 64 13.66 8.66 10.87
C GLN A 64 13.48 8.75 9.35
N ALA A 65 13.17 7.64 8.69
CA ALA A 65 12.89 7.58 7.27
C ALA A 65 11.63 8.42 6.92
N ARG A 66 10.56 8.29 7.70
CA ARG A 66 9.33 9.08 7.57
C ARG A 66 9.55 10.58 7.82
N VAL A 67 10.40 10.95 8.78
CA VAL A 67 10.81 12.36 9.00
C VAL A 67 11.48 12.94 7.75
N LYS A 68 12.45 12.22 7.17
CA LYS A 68 13.14 12.68 5.95
C LYS A 68 12.18 12.82 4.79
N LEU A 69 11.25 11.87 4.62
CA LEU A 69 10.22 11.91 3.59
C LEU A 69 9.29 13.12 3.77
N ALA A 70 8.76 13.31 4.99
CA ALA A 70 7.88 14.43 5.32
C ALA A 70 8.53 15.79 5.03
N ASN A 71 9.83 15.90 5.24
CA ASN A 71 10.60 17.12 4.98
C ASN A 71 11.11 17.25 3.53
N GLY A 72 10.73 16.36 2.61
CA GLY A 72 11.18 16.41 1.21
C GLY A 72 12.69 16.20 1.04
N GLN A 73 13.30 15.42 1.95
CA GLN A 73 14.73 15.13 1.95
C GLN A 73 15.05 13.77 1.33
N GLU A 74 14.04 12.92 1.13
CA GLU A 74 14.24 11.60 0.52
C GLU A 74 14.42 11.67 -0.99
N LYS A 75 15.41 10.91 -1.47
CA LYS A 75 15.69 10.78 -2.90
C LYS A 75 14.65 9.88 -3.54
N ASN A 76 14.21 10.27 -4.72
CA ASN A 76 13.49 9.41 -5.66
C ASN A 76 14.51 8.83 -6.66
N LYS A 77 14.08 7.94 -7.56
CA LYS A 77 14.92 7.50 -8.70
C LYS A 77 15.45 8.69 -9.51
N THR A 78 14.58 9.66 -9.75
CA THR A 78 14.92 10.94 -10.37
C THR A 78 14.52 12.07 -9.42
N GLY A 79 15.48 12.90 -9.02
CA GLY A 79 15.23 14.02 -8.11
C GLY A 79 14.89 13.59 -6.68
N ARG A 80 13.93 14.28 -6.07
CA ARG A 80 13.47 14.02 -4.70
C ARG A 80 11.99 13.68 -4.68
N LEU A 81 11.59 12.91 -3.67
CA LEU A 81 10.19 12.68 -3.36
C LEU A 81 9.56 13.99 -2.84
N PRO A 82 8.29 14.30 -3.18
CA PRO A 82 7.61 15.45 -2.62
C PRO A 82 7.48 15.32 -1.10
N SER A 83 7.53 16.45 -0.40
CA SER A 83 7.31 16.50 1.06
C SER A 83 5.89 16.03 1.41
N ALA A 84 5.69 15.54 2.62
CA ALA A 84 4.42 14.98 3.07
C ALA A 84 3.76 15.84 4.15
N LYS A 85 2.45 16.10 3.99
CA LYS A 85 1.58 16.46 5.11
C LYS A 85 0.95 15.18 5.68
N ASN A 86 0.40 15.24 6.90
CA ASN A 86 -0.29 14.10 7.51
C ASN A 86 0.56 12.80 7.55
N MET A 87 1.87 12.91 7.76
CA MET A 87 2.74 11.76 7.96
C MET A 87 2.76 11.42 9.45
N TYR A 88 2.15 10.30 9.85
CA TYR A 88 2.06 9.94 11.27
C TYR A 88 3.32 9.23 11.76
N LYS A 89 3.70 9.49 13.01
CA LYS A 89 4.76 8.77 13.71
C LYS A 89 4.25 7.38 14.07
N LEU A 90 5.05 6.35 13.77
CA LEU A 90 4.74 4.99 14.18
C LEU A 90 5.03 4.81 15.67
N SER A 91 4.15 4.07 16.33
CA SER A 91 4.32 3.52 17.66
C SER A 91 4.43 1.99 17.57
N TRP A 92 5.13 1.38 18.51
CA TRP A 92 5.20 -0.08 18.55
C TRP A 92 3.91 -0.67 19.11
N ASP A 93 3.40 -1.72 18.48
CA ASP A 93 2.21 -2.43 18.93
C ASP A 93 2.53 -3.92 19.16
N CYS A 94 2.43 -4.34 20.43
CA CYS A 94 2.78 -5.70 20.83
C CYS A 94 1.86 -6.77 20.22
N GLU A 95 0.59 -6.44 19.91
CA GLU A 95 -0.33 -7.38 19.27
C GLU A 95 0.02 -7.57 17.80
N LEU A 96 0.39 -6.51 17.09
CA LEU A 96 0.95 -6.63 15.74
C LEU A 96 2.25 -7.43 15.74
N GLU A 97 3.12 -7.23 16.73
CA GLU A 97 4.34 -8.03 16.88
C GLU A 97 4.01 -9.51 17.08
N LYS A 98 3.03 -9.82 17.93
CA LYS A 98 2.60 -11.20 18.20
C LYS A 98 2.04 -11.87 16.96
N LYS A 99 1.23 -11.15 16.17
CA LYS A 99 0.74 -11.62 14.85
C LYS A 99 1.88 -11.85 13.88
N ALA A 100 2.82 -10.92 13.79
CA ALA A 100 3.99 -11.07 12.93
C ALA A 100 4.85 -12.27 13.33
N GLN A 101 5.04 -12.49 14.64
CA GLN A 101 5.75 -13.64 15.18
C GLN A 101 5.05 -14.96 14.87
N ALA A 102 3.72 -15.01 15.00
CA ALA A 102 2.93 -16.20 14.67
C ALA A 102 3.03 -16.52 13.17
N ALA A 103 2.90 -15.50 12.31
CA ALA A 103 2.95 -15.65 10.87
C ALA A 103 4.25 -16.27 10.35
N ILE A 104 5.38 -15.95 10.98
CA ILE A 104 6.71 -16.46 10.60
C ILE A 104 7.24 -17.55 11.54
N ALA A 105 6.40 -18.09 12.42
CA ALA A 105 6.79 -19.14 13.34
C ALA A 105 7.26 -20.39 12.59
N ASN A 106 6.62 -20.68 11.46
CA ASN A 106 6.90 -21.79 10.55
C ASN A 106 7.06 -21.27 9.10
N CYS A 107 7.59 -22.11 8.22
CA CYS A 107 7.60 -21.86 6.77
C CYS A 107 6.80 -22.96 6.04
N PRO A 108 5.93 -22.62 5.06
CA PRO A 108 5.62 -21.27 4.59
C PRO A 108 4.89 -20.42 5.64
N GLU A 109 4.98 -19.10 5.50
CA GLU A 109 4.33 -18.13 6.38
C GLU A 109 2.80 -18.20 6.28
N ASP A 110 2.12 -17.98 7.41
CA ASP A 110 0.65 -17.90 7.48
C ASP A 110 0.22 -16.46 7.78
N LEU A 111 -0.35 -15.79 6.78
CA LEU A 111 -0.77 -14.39 6.86
C LEU A 111 -2.27 -14.23 7.17
N SER A 112 -2.98 -15.31 7.53
CA SER A 112 -4.43 -15.27 7.78
C SER A 112 -4.84 -14.23 8.82
N ASP A 113 -4.14 -14.16 9.95
CA ASP A 113 -4.39 -13.18 11.03
C ASP A 113 -3.97 -11.73 10.70
N LEU A 114 -3.29 -11.55 9.57
CA LEU A 114 -2.81 -10.28 9.04
C LEU A 114 -3.64 -9.79 7.84
N GLN A 115 -4.78 -10.43 7.55
CA GLN A 115 -5.70 -9.94 6.53
C GLN A 115 -6.17 -8.51 6.85
N GLY A 116 -5.96 -7.57 5.93
CA GLY A 116 -6.34 -6.15 6.09
C GLY A 116 -5.29 -5.27 6.81
N TYR A 117 -4.15 -5.84 7.18
CA TYR A 117 -2.96 -5.11 7.62
C TYR A 117 -2.00 -4.92 6.43
N GLY A 118 -1.15 -3.91 6.49
CA GLY A 118 0.02 -3.84 5.61
C GLY A 118 1.07 -4.82 6.12
N THR A 119 1.80 -5.49 5.23
CA THR A 119 2.82 -6.47 5.63
C THR A 119 4.06 -6.38 4.74
N ASN A 120 5.23 -6.29 5.35
CA ASN A 120 6.50 -6.50 4.65
C ASN A 120 7.11 -7.81 5.12
N PHE A 121 7.51 -8.65 4.18
CA PHE A 121 8.16 -9.93 4.47
C PHE A 121 9.51 -10.01 3.75
N GLY A 122 10.52 -10.51 4.45
CA GLY A 122 11.86 -10.71 3.93
C GLY A 122 12.43 -12.05 4.38
N LYS A 123 13.07 -12.77 3.45
CA LYS A 123 13.82 -14.00 3.73
C LYS A 123 15.26 -13.84 3.30
N MET A 124 16.14 -13.65 4.27
CA MET A 124 17.55 -13.34 4.03
C MET A 124 18.40 -14.59 4.25
N TYR A 125 18.98 -15.12 3.17
CA TYR A 125 19.88 -16.26 3.21
C TYR A 125 21.32 -15.84 3.57
N TYR A 126 22.03 -16.71 4.27
CA TYR A 126 23.46 -16.55 4.53
C TYR A 126 24.19 -17.89 4.37
N CYS A 127 25.48 -17.83 4.05
CA CYS A 127 26.31 -19.02 3.95
C CYS A 127 26.49 -19.64 5.35
N PRO A 128 26.18 -20.93 5.57
CA PRO A 128 26.38 -21.58 6.88
C PRO A 128 27.82 -21.50 7.40
N LYS A 129 28.81 -21.50 6.49
CA LYS A 129 30.24 -21.35 6.83
C LYS A 129 30.58 -19.95 7.36
N TYR A 130 29.78 -18.94 7.02
CA TYR A 130 29.95 -17.55 7.42
C TYR A 130 28.62 -17.03 8.00
N PRO A 131 28.24 -17.48 9.21
CA PRO A 131 26.97 -17.09 9.81
C PRO A 131 26.90 -15.57 10.00
N LYS A 132 25.73 -15.00 9.75
CA LYS A 132 25.45 -13.58 10.01
C LYS A 132 24.42 -13.45 11.14
N PRO A 133 24.61 -12.50 12.08
CA PRO A 133 23.59 -12.20 13.07
C PRO A 133 22.29 -11.76 12.40
N SER A 134 21.15 -12.26 12.89
CA SER A 134 19.83 -11.93 12.34
C SER A 134 19.54 -10.43 12.44
N GLU A 135 20.03 -9.77 13.48
CA GLU A 135 19.92 -8.33 13.70
C GLU A 135 20.53 -7.54 12.55
N VAL A 136 21.69 -7.96 12.04
CA VAL A 136 22.36 -7.31 10.90
C VAL A 136 21.57 -7.54 9.62
N LEU A 137 21.07 -8.75 9.40
CA LEU A 137 20.25 -9.07 8.23
C LEU A 137 18.95 -8.25 8.22
N VAL A 138 18.29 -8.13 9.37
CA VAL A 138 17.07 -7.32 9.56
C VAL A 138 17.32 -5.85 9.24
N MET A 139 18.39 -5.24 9.76
CA MET A 139 18.70 -3.84 9.46
C MET A 139 19.05 -3.61 7.98
N ASN A 140 19.71 -4.57 7.33
CA ASN A 140 19.97 -4.52 5.90
C ASN A 140 18.66 -4.63 5.09
N GLU A 141 17.74 -5.49 5.51
CA GLU A 141 16.45 -5.68 4.85
C GLU A 141 15.57 -4.43 4.95
N LEU A 142 15.53 -3.76 6.11
CA LEU A 142 14.87 -2.45 6.26
C LEU A 142 15.44 -1.41 5.29
N SER A 143 16.76 -1.37 5.15
CA SER A 143 17.44 -0.50 4.20
C SER A 143 17.09 -0.87 2.75
N ARG A 144 17.00 -2.16 2.43
CA ARG A 144 16.58 -2.65 1.10
C ARG A 144 15.18 -2.15 0.77
N TRP A 145 14.20 -2.42 1.64
CA TRP A 145 12.81 -1.99 1.48
C TRP A 145 12.72 -0.48 1.26
N TRP A 146 13.35 0.32 2.12
CA TRP A 146 13.26 1.77 2.00
C TRP A 146 13.91 2.33 0.72
N ASN A 147 14.95 1.67 0.20
CA ASN A 147 15.64 2.12 -1.01
C ASN A 147 14.90 1.78 -2.32
N GLU A 148 13.76 1.09 -2.27
CA GLU A 148 12.94 0.79 -3.46
C GLU A 148 12.50 2.06 -4.19
N ALA A 149 12.16 3.15 -3.47
CA ALA A 149 11.83 4.42 -4.09
C ALA A 149 12.98 5.04 -4.90
N ARG A 150 14.23 4.79 -4.51
CA ARG A 150 15.42 5.23 -5.26
C ARG A 150 15.70 4.33 -6.45
N LYS A 151 15.32 3.07 -6.38
CA LYS A 151 15.56 2.07 -7.42
C LYS A 151 14.52 2.13 -8.54
N TYR A 152 13.25 2.15 -8.16
CA TYR A 152 12.12 2.01 -9.07
C TYR A 152 11.46 3.34 -9.41
N GLY A 153 11.40 4.25 -8.46
CA GLY A 153 10.93 5.61 -8.65
C GLY A 153 9.41 5.76 -8.50
N LEU A 154 8.98 6.72 -7.68
CA LEU A 154 7.59 7.14 -7.61
C LEU A 154 7.32 8.22 -8.64
N THR A 155 6.47 7.93 -9.62
CA THR A 155 6.21 8.81 -10.76
C THR A 155 4.83 9.46 -10.73
N ASP A 156 3.88 8.90 -9.98
CA ASP A 156 2.55 9.49 -9.81
C ASP A 156 2.62 10.78 -8.99
N SER A 157 2.05 11.86 -9.55
CA SER A 157 2.09 13.19 -8.94
C SER A 157 1.29 13.31 -7.63
N LYS A 158 0.46 12.31 -7.29
CA LYS A 158 -0.26 12.24 -6.01
C LYS A 158 0.26 11.11 -5.12
N ASN A 159 1.43 10.54 -5.43
CA ASN A 159 2.08 9.49 -4.65
C ASN A 159 1.19 8.26 -4.43
N ARG A 160 0.36 7.88 -5.42
CA ARG A 160 -0.42 6.65 -5.35
C ARG A 160 0.45 5.42 -5.57
N TYR A 161 0.12 4.33 -4.88
CA TYR A 161 0.67 3.02 -5.20
C TYR A 161 -0.02 2.50 -6.47
N ILE A 162 0.69 2.53 -7.59
CA ILE A 162 0.21 2.01 -8.88
C ILE A 162 1.29 1.06 -9.38
N LYS A 163 1.07 -0.25 -9.20
CA LYS A 163 2.07 -1.30 -9.44
C LYS A 163 2.68 -1.23 -10.83
N GLU A 164 1.88 -0.88 -11.84
CA GLU A 164 2.30 -0.84 -13.25
C GLU A 164 2.93 0.50 -13.67
N ASP A 165 2.86 1.52 -12.81
CA ASP A 165 3.61 2.77 -12.97
C ASP A 165 5.02 2.65 -12.38
N MET A 166 5.25 1.62 -11.58
CA MET A 166 6.51 1.35 -10.92
C MET A 166 7.34 0.37 -11.77
N GLN A 167 8.64 0.65 -11.92
CA GLN A 167 9.57 -0.20 -12.69
C GLN A 167 9.97 -1.50 -11.93
N GLY A 168 9.19 -1.87 -10.90
CA GLY A 168 9.36 -2.99 -9.99
C GLY A 168 8.43 -2.85 -8.79
N SER A 169 8.42 -3.85 -7.89
CA SER A 169 7.62 -3.75 -6.66
C SER A 169 8.22 -2.70 -5.72
N MET A 170 7.40 -1.74 -5.29
CA MET A 170 7.68 -0.82 -4.18
C MET A 170 6.69 -1.07 -3.02
N GLU A 171 6.16 -2.29 -2.92
CA GLU A 171 5.18 -2.69 -1.90
C GLU A 171 5.76 -2.43 -0.50
N GLU A 172 7.00 -2.86 -0.27
CA GLU A 172 7.62 -2.72 1.03
C GLU A 172 7.88 -1.25 1.39
N TRP A 173 8.38 -0.45 0.45
CA TRP A 173 8.50 0.99 0.65
C TRP A 173 7.13 1.66 0.90
N ALA A 174 6.09 1.29 0.16
CA ALA A 174 4.76 1.88 0.29
C ALA A 174 4.18 1.65 1.67
N ASN A 175 4.31 0.45 2.23
CA ASN A 175 3.89 0.14 3.60
C ASN A 175 4.67 0.95 4.64
N MET A 176 5.99 1.11 4.47
CA MET A 176 6.83 1.95 5.36
C MET A 176 6.49 3.44 5.26
N ALA A 177 6.17 3.92 4.06
CA ALA A 177 5.92 5.32 3.74
C ALA A 177 4.45 5.73 3.91
N ASN A 178 3.53 4.78 4.15
CA ASN A 178 2.10 5.07 4.27
C ASN A 178 1.84 6.11 5.36
N GLY A 179 1.41 7.31 4.97
CA GLY A 179 1.21 8.44 5.86
C GLY A 179 0.23 8.14 6.99
N LYS A 180 -0.75 7.27 6.75
CA LYS A 180 -1.81 6.91 7.69
C LYS A 180 -1.39 5.91 8.76
N ASN A 181 -0.38 5.09 8.51
CA ASN A 181 0.07 4.11 9.52
C ASN A 181 0.48 4.82 10.82
N THR A 182 -0.04 4.34 11.94
CA THR A 182 0.27 4.84 13.30
C THR A 182 0.92 3.78 14.17
N LYS A 183 0.84 2.50 13.76
CA LYS A 183 1.36 1.37 14.51
C LYS A 183 2.16 0.42 13.63
N ILE A 184 3.17 -0.17 14.24
CA ILE A 184 3.98 -1.22 13.65
C ILE A 184 4.28 -2.28 14.69
N GLY A 185 4.29 -3.54 14.28
CA GLY A 185 4.82 -4.64 15.07
C GLY A 185 5.59 -5.58 14.15
N CYS A 186 6.81 -5.93 14.53
CA CYS A 186 7.66 -6.79 13.71
C CYS A 186 8.22 -7.94 14.53
N SER A 187 8.53 -9.04 13.85
CA SER A 187 9.27 -10.16 14.43
C SER A 187 10.22 -10.75 13.40
N TYR A 188 11.27 -11.43 13.86
CA TYR A 188 12.13 -12.23 13.01
C TYR A 188 12.43 -13.59 13.65
N ASN A 189 12.65 -14.59 12.82
CA ASN A 189 12.99 -15.94 13.25
C ASN A 189 14.12 -16.51 12.39
N LYS A 190 14.97 -17.34 13.00
CA LYS A 190 16.06 -18.02 12.29
C LYS A 190 15.58 -19.39 11.86
N ILE A 191 15.56 -19.64 10.55
CA ILE A 191 15.13 -20.92 9.97
C ILE A 191 16.26 -21.44 9.09
N ARG A 192 16.93 -22.52 9.54
CA ARG A 192 18.11 -23.10 8.88
C ARG A 192 19.17 -22.00 8.61
N SER A 193 19.63 -21.88 7.37
CA SER A 193 20.59 -20.88 6.88
C SER A 193 19.93 -19.57 6.42
N SER A 194 18.78 -19.21 7.00
CA SER A 194 18.06 -17.97 6.70
C SER A 194 17.52 -17.29 7.94
N THR A 195 17.32 -15.98 7.85
CA THR A 195 16.48 -15.20 8.78
C THR A 195 15.23 -14.80 8.02
N VAL A 196 14.06 -15.13 8.56
CA VAL A 196 12.77 -14.59 8.09
C VAL A 196 12.40 -13.40 8.96
N PHE A 197 11.89 -12.34 8.35
CA PHE A 197 11.57 -11.08 9.01
C PHE A 197 10.24 -10.58 8.47
N LEU A 198 9.33 -10.21 9.37
CA LEU A 198 8.03 -9.64 9.01
C LEU A 198 7.75 -8.41 9.85
N CYS A 199 7.28 -7.34 9.20
CA CYS A 199 6.66 -6.19 9.85
C CYS A 199 5.20 -6.09 9.41
N ALA A 200 4.31 -5.91 10.38
CA ALA A 200 2.90 -5.63 10.16
C ALA A 200 2.57 -4.18 10.54
N TYR A 201 1.66 -3.56 9.78
CA TYR A 201 1.23 -2.18 9.96
C TYR A 201 -0.30 -2.09 10.08
N ASP A 202 -0.79 -1.12 10.85
CA ASP A 202 -2.22 -0.97 11.15
C ASP A 202 -3.11 -0.59 9.96
N ASP A 203 -2.55 -0.06 8.87
CA ASP A 203 -3.23 0.16 7.59
C ASP A 203 -2.44 -0.48 6.42
N ASN A 204 -3.13 -0.68 5.30
CA ASN A 204 -2.60 -1.32 4.10
C ASN A 204 -2.51 -0.31 2.94
N ALA A 205 -1.29 -0.09 2.44
CA ALA A 205 -1.00 0.88 1.38
C ALA A 205 -1.31 0.38 -0.04
N GLU A 206 -1.44 -0.94 -0.22
CA GLU A 206 -1.50 -1.60 -1.54
C GLU A 206 -2.92 -1.72 -2.09
N LYS A 207 -3.93 -1.66 -1.23
CA LYS A 207 -5.33 -1.81 -1.66
C LYS A 207 -5.79 -0.58 -2.45
N ASP A 208 -6.43 -0.79 -3.61
CA ASP A 208 -7.25 0.21 -4.33
C ASP A 208 -6.53 1.49 -4.82
N GLU A 209 -5.29 1.39 -5.33
CA GLU A 209 -4.50 2.55 -5.78
C GLU A 209 -4.39 3.68 -4.73
N LYS A 210 -4.35 3.30 -3.45
CA LYS A 210 -4.32 4.27 -2.35
C LYS A 210 -3.15 5.23 -2.48
N VAL A 211 -3.41 6.46 -2.05
CA VAL A 211 -2.38 7.48 -1.85
C VAL A 211 -1.49 7.00 -0.71
N ILE A 212 -0.20 6.75 -1.00
CA ILE A 212 0.77 6.31 0.02
C ILE A 212 0.94 7.43 1.03
N TYR A 213 1.15 8.66 0.56
CA TYR A 213 1.16 9.84 1.41
C TYR A 213 0.73 11.09 0.64
N GLU A 214 0.11 12.03 1.35
CA GLU A 214 -0.34 13.27 0.74
C GLU A 214 0.81 14.28 0.61
N SER A 215 1.05 14.76 -0.61
CA SER A 215 1.98 15.87 -0.84
C SER A 215 1.55 17.11 -0.06
N GLY A 216 2.49 17.73 0.65
CA GLY A 216 2.23 18.92 1.45
C GLY A 216 3.39 19.26 2.37
N LYS A 217 3.25 20.35 3.13
CA LYS A 217 4.24 20.71 4.14
C LYS A 217 4.10 19.79 5.35
N PRO A 218 5.20 19.40 6.01
CA PRO A 218 5.12 18.70 7.28
C PRO A 218 4.39 19.56 8.31
N CYS A 219 3.80 18.92 9.32
CA CYS A 219 3.03 19.65 10.33
C CYS A 219 3.94 20.62 11.09
N LYS A 220 3.38 21.77 11.48
CA LYS A 220 4.02 22.74 12.38
C LYS A 220 3.19 22.98 13.64
N LYS A 221 1.89 22.76 13.55
CA LYS A 221 0.92 22.88 14.65
C LYS A 221 -0.08 21.73 14.56
N ASP A 222 -0.76 21.46 15.68
CA ASP A 222 -1.70 20.35 15.80
C ASP A 222 -2.78 20.37 14.71
N GLN A 223 -3.25 21.55 14.30
CA GLN A 223 -4.27 21.69 13.26
C GLN A 223 -3.82 21.27 11.86
N ASP A 224 -2.51 21.10 11.62
CA ASP A 224 -1.99 20.60 10.35
C ASP A 224 -2.14 19.06 10.23
N CYS A 225 -2.45 18.38 11.34
CA CYS A 225 -2.66 16.93 11.41
C CYS A 225 -4.16 16.61 11.33
N THR A 226 -4.65 16.35 10.13
CA THR A 226 -6.09 16.32 9.83
C THR A 226 -6.66 14.92 9.63
N THR A 227 -5.82 13.89 9.51
CA THR A 227 -6.29 12.51 9.23
C THR A 227 -7.09 11.90 10.37
N TYR A 228 -6.61 12.03 11.61
CA TYR A 228 -7.28 11.50 12.80
C TYR A 228 -7.63 12.64 13.74
N GLN A 229 -8.86 12.64 14.26
CA GLN A 229 -9.32 13.71 15.15
C GLN A 229 -8.49 13.74 16.44
N GLY A 230 -8.17 14.96 16.90
CA GLY A 230 -7.37 15.15 18.12
C GLY A 230 -5.87 14.89 17.96
N SER A 231 -5.39 14.70 16.73
CA SER A 231 -3.96 14.55 16.46
C SER A 231 -3.16 15.80 16.81
N LYS A 232 -1.92 15.58 17.21
CA LYS A 232 -0.94 16.64 17.53
C LYS A 232 0.21 16.62 16.54
N CYS A 233 0.89 17.75 16.41
CA CYS A 233 2.13 17.81 15.66
C CYS A 233 3.33 17.56 16.59
N GLY A 234 4.10 16.51 16.32
CA GLY A 234 5.36 16.27 17.00
C GLY A 234 6.47 17.21 16.51
N GLY A 235 7.45 17.49 17.37
CA GLY A 235 8.57 18.41 17.04
C GLY A 235 9.43 17.99 15.82
N SER A 236 9.30 16.75 15.34
CA SER A 236 9.95 16.25 14.13
C SER A 236 9.17 16.53 12.84
N GLY A 237 8.01 17.19 12.91
CA GLY A 237 7.11 17.43 11.78
C GLY A 237 6.24 16.23 11.40
N LEU A 238 6.22 15.19 12.24
CA LEU A 238 5.30 14.05 12.12
C LEU A 238 4.08 14.24 13.02
N CYS A 239 2.92 13.81 12.54
CA CYS A 239 1.70 13.79 13.31
C CYS A 239 1.71 12.68 14.37
N LEU A 240 1.10 12.95 15.51
CA LEU A 240 0.90 12.02 16.63
C LEU A 240 -0.60 11.85 16.81
N GLY A 241 -1.10 10.63 16.64
CA GLY A 241 -2.52 10.31 16.74
C GLY A 241 -2.76 8.84 16.49
N THR A 242 -3.98 8.39 16.76
CA THR A 242 -4.42 7.01 16.53
C THR A 242 -5.75 7.03 15.77
N PRO A 243 -6.01 6.06 14.89
CA PRO A 243 -7.30 5.92 14.22
C PRO A 243 -8.45 5.80 15.23
N GLU A 244 -9.54 6.53 14.98
CA GLU A 244 -10.78 6.37 15.73
C GLU A 244 -11.37 4.96 15.53
N PRO A 245 -12.06 4.37 16.53
CA PRO A 245 -12.84 3.16 16.32
C PRO A 245 -13.79 3.33 15.13
N GLY A 246 -13.83 2.36 14.23
CA GLY A 246 -14.68 2.45 13.04
C GLY A 246 -14.11 3.30 11.90
N TYR A 247 -12.92 3.91 12.05
CA TYR A 247 -12.34 4.80 11.03
C TYR A 247 -12.20 4.12 9.66
N LYS A 248 -11.77 2.85 9.62
CA LYS A 248 -11.68 2.09 8.36
C LYS A 248 -13.07 1.91 7.72
N GLN A 249 -14.10 1.59 8.50
CA GLN A 249 -15.47 1.42 8.01
C GLN A 249 -16.06 2.75 7.53
N LYS A 250 -15.76 3.86 8.23
CA LYS A 250 -16.17 5.22 7.86
C LYS A 250 -15.45 5.69 6.59
N GLU A 251 -14.16 5.39 6.46
CA GLU A 251 -13.38 5.67 5.25
C GLU A 251 -13.90 4.84 4.08
N GLU A 252 -14.11 3.54 4.24
CA GLU A 252 -14.71 2.68 3.23
C GLU A 252 -16.13 3.13 2.87
N ALA A 253 -16.92 3.65 3.82
CA ALA A 253 -18.24 4.23 3.55
C ALA A 253 -18.15 5.56 2.78
N LEU A 254 -17.18 6.42 3.10
CA LEU A 254 -16.92 7.68 2.39
C LEU A 254 -16.31 7.45 1.00
N GLU A 255 -15.50 6.41 0.83
CA GLU A 255 -14.98 5.97 -0.46
C GLU A 255 -16.10 5.40 -1.34
N ARG A 256 -17.01 4.61 -0.74
CA ARG A 256 -18.26 4.13 -1.33
C ARG A 256 -19.29 5.23 -1.58
N ALA A 257 -19.15 6.41 -0.99
CA ALA A 257 -19.95 7.57 -1.37
C ALA A 257 -19.40 8.18 -2.66
N CYS A 258 -20.24 8.21 -3.68
CA CYS A 258 -19.94 8.89 -4.93
C CYS A 258 -19.99 10.40 -4.68
N ASN A 259 -19.03 11.15 -5.21
CA ASN A 259 -18.97 12.60 -5.01
C ASN A 259 -19.54 13.35 -6.22
N ASP A 260 -20.01 14.57 -6.00
CA ASP A 260 -20.58 15.40 -7.08
C ASP A 260 -19.52 15.95 -8.04
N LYS A 261 -18.22 15.79 -7.73
CA LYS A 261 -17.12 16.35 -8.51
C LYS A 261 -16.83 15.59 -9.80
N THR A 262 -17.40 14.39 -9.99
CA THR A 262 -17.32 13.65 -11.25
C THR A 262 -18.34 14.13 -12.28
N GLY A 263 -19.34 14.92 -11.86
CA GLY A 263 -20.47 15.29 -12.70
C GLY A 263 -21.50 14.17 -12.88
N MET A 264 -21.29 13.02 -12.23
CA MET A 264 -22.25 11.92 -12.19
C MET A 264 -23.28 12.18 -11.08
N ASN A 265 -24.55 11.91 -11.39
CA ASN A 265 -25.64 11.89 -10.40
C ASN A 265 -26.18 10.46 -10.24
N GLU A 266 -27.01 10.22 -9.24
CA GLU A 266 -27.55 8.89 -8.94
C GLU A 266 -28.38 8.31 -10.09
N GLU A 267 -29.13 9.13 -10.81
CA GLU A 267 -29.94 8.69 -11.96
C GLU A 267 -29.07 8.11 -13.08
N ILE A 268 -27.97 8.79 -13.42
CA ILE A 268 -27.03 8.32 -14.46
C ILE A 268 -26.30 7.06 -13.99
N ARG A 269 -25.86 7.02 -12.72
CA ARG A 269 -25.21 5.83 -12.13
C ARG A 269 -26.12 4.62 -12.21
N LYS A 270 -27.38 4.80 -11.80
CA LYS A 270 -28.42 3.76 -11.86
C LYS A 270 -28.66 3.33 -13.30
N HIS A 271 -28.82 4.27 -14.23
CA HIS A 271 -29.06 3.95 -15.64
C HIS A 271 -27.93 3.11 -16.26
N LEU A 272 -26.67 3.44 -15.98
CA LEU A 272 -25.52 2.70 -16.47
C LEU A 272 -25.44 1.31 -15.82
N LEU A 273 -25.62 1.21 -14.50
CA LEU A 273 -25.63 -0.07 -13.80
C LEU A 273 -26.73 -1.01 -14.30
N ASP A 274 -27.95 -0.48 -14.43
CA ASP A 274 -29.12 -1.23 -14.90
C ASP A 274 -28.90 -1.73 -16.34
N SER A 275 -28.28 -0.89 -17.19
CA SER A 275 -27.94 -1.28 -18.57
C SER A 275 -26.94 -2.44 -18.59
N TYR A 276 -25.85 -2.36 -17.82
CA TYR A 276 -24.87 -3.45 -17.72
C TYR A 276 -25.51 -4.74 -17.22
N ASN A 277 -26.26 -4.68 -16.12
CA ASN A 277 -26.91 -5.86 -15.55
C ASN A 277 -27.99 -6.45 -16.46
N LYS A 278 -28.72 -5.61 -17.21
CA LYS A 278 -29.69 -6.07 -18.22
C LYS A 278 -29.01 -6.90 -19.31
N TYR A 279 -27.91 -6.41 -19.88
CA TYR A 279 -27.17 -7.14 -20.92
C TYR A 279 -26.53 -8.42 -20.36
N ARG A 280 -25.92 -8.36 -19.16
CA ARG A 280 -25.38 -9.55 -18.48
C ARG A 280 -26.44 -10.63 -18.26
N SER A 281 -27.63 -10.22 -17.82
CA SER A 281 -28.77 -11.13 -17.64
C SER A 281 -29.23 -11.76 -18.95
N ARG A 282 -29.25 -10.99 -20.04
CA ARG A 282 -29.64 -11.49 -21.36
C ARG A 282 -28.60 -12.47 -21.91
N VAL A 283 -27.30 -12.16 -21.79
CA VAL A 283 -26.20 -13.08 -22.16
C VAL A 283 -26.26 -14.35 -21.32
N ALA A 284 -26.37 -14.25 -19.99
CA ALA A 284 -26.41 -15.42 -19.11
C ALA A 284 -27.55 -16.40 -19.44
N ARG A 285 -28.67 -15.87 -19.94
CA ARG A 285 -29.83 -16.66 -20.36
C ARG A 285 -29.80 -17.09 -21.83
N GLY A 286 -28.74 -16.75 -22.57
CA GLY A 286 -28.58 -17.10 -23.98
C GLY A 286 -29.58 -16.37 -24.89
N LEU A 287 -29.87 -15.10 -24.60
CA LEU A 287 -30.85 -14.28 -25.32
C LEU A 287 -30.21 -13.24 -26.26
N GLU A 288 -28.88 -13.15 -26.29
CA GLU A 288 -28.16 -12.22 -27.17
C GLU A 288 -27.65 -12.94 -28.42
N PRO A 289 -28.01 -12.46 -29.63
CA PRO A 289 -27.50 -13.02 -30.89
C PRO A 289 -25.98 -12.91 -31.03
N ASP A 290 -25.37 -13.91 -31.66
CA ASP A 290 -23.95 -13.95 -31.99
C ASP A 290 -23.76 -13.88 -33.51
N ALA A 291 -22.79 -13.08 -33.95
CA ALA A 291 -22.43 -12.97 -35.37
C ALA A 291 -21.88 -14.27 -35.95
N ALA A 292 -21.32 -15.15 -35.11
CA ALA A 292 -20.91 -16.50 -35.47
C ALA A 292 -22.11 -17.44 -35.76
N GLY A 293 -23.33 -17.01 -35.46
CA GLY A 293 -24.57 -17.74 -35.70
C GLY A 293 -25.23 -18.23 -34.40
N GLY A 294 -26.55 -18.08 -34.29
CA GLY A 294 -27.30 -18.41 -33.08
C GLY A 294 -27.20 -17.32 -32.01
N ASN A 295 -27.30 -17.72 -30.74
CA ASN A 295 -27.12 -16.83 -29.59
C ASN A 295 -25.84 -17.19 -28.83
N ALA A 296 -25.27 -16.22 -28.12
CA ALA A 296 -24.18 -16.44 -27.18
C ALA A 296 -24.55 -17.54 -26.15
N PRO A 297 -23.60 -18.40 -25.75
CA PRO A 297 -23.89 -19.48 -24.82
C PRO A 297 -24.36 -18.95 -23.45
N LYS A 298 -25.21 -19.74 -22.78
CA LYS A 298 -25.66 -19.45 -21.42
C LYS A 298 -24.48 -19.46 -20.43
N ALA A 299 -24.60 -18.72 -19.32
CA ALA A 299 -23.57 -18.61 -18.30
C ALA A 299 -24.03 -19.14 -16.94
N GLU A 300 -23.22 -19.98 -16.28
CA GLU A 300 -23.59 -20.59 -14.99
C GLU A 300 -23.28 -19.73 -13.75
N GLN A 301 -22.38 -18.73 -13.85
CA GLN A 301 -21.88 -17.95 -12.70
C GLN A 301 -21.79 -16.45 -12.99
N MET A 302 -22.65 -15.92 -13.86
CA MET A 302 -22.61 -14.50 -14.21
C MET A 302 -22.93 -13.63 -12.99
N LEU A 303 -21.95 -12.85 -12.50
CA LEU A 303 -22.18 -12.02 -11.32
C LEU A 303 -23.03 -10.79 -11.65
N LYS A 304 -23.95 -10.41 -10.76
CA LYS A 304 -24.66 -9.12 -10.81
C LYS A 304 -23.70 -8.01 -10.38
N MET A 305 -23.58 -6.98 -11.20
CA MET A 305 -22.74 -5.83 -10.91
C MET A 305 -23.39 -4.93 -9.86
N ILE A 306 -22.56 -4.33 -9.01
CA ILE A 306 -22.88 -3.22 -8.10
C ILE A 306 -22.14 -1.97 -8.55
N TYR A 307 -22.70 -0.79 -8.27
CA TYR A 307 -22.00 0.46 -8.54
C TYR A 307 -20.91 0.69 -7.48
N ASP A 308 -19.69 0.98 -7.92
CA ASP A 308 -18.52 1.15 -7.09
C ASP A 308 -17.93 2.56 -7.31
N CYS A 309 -18.17 3.43 -6.33
CA CYS A 309 -17.71 4.82 -6.38
C CYS A 309 -16.19 4.99 -6.42
N PRO A 310 -15.36 4.12 -5.79
CA PRO A 310 -13.92 4.08 -6.06
C PRO A 310 -13.60 3.86 -7.54
N THR A 311 -14.23 2.87 -8.17
CA THR A 311 -14.11 2.59 -9.62
C THR A 311 -14.54 3.80 -10.46
N GLU A 312 -15.62 4.51 -10.10
CA GLU A 312 -16.03 5.78 -10.75
C GLU A 312 -14.93 6.85 -10.66
N LYS A 313 -14.30 7.01 -9.49
CA LYS A 313 -13.21 7.98 -9.29
C LYS A 313 -12.00 7.64 -10.15
N VAL A 314 -11.69 6.36 -10.36
CA VAL A 314 -10.64 5.93 -11.30
C VAL A 314 -11.06 6.25 -12.73
N ALA A 315 -12.30 5.93 -13.13
CA ALA A 315 -12.83 6.25 -14.46
C ALA A 315 -12.75 7.75 -14.77
N PHE A 316 -13.09 8.61 -13.80
CA PHE A 316 -12.99 10.06 -13.92
C PHE A 316 -11.56 10.57 -14.12
N LYS A 317 -10.58 10.01 -13.40
CA LYS A 317 -9.17 10.39 -13.58
C LYS A 317 -8.68 10.08 -14.99
N LEU A 318 -9.13 8.98 -15.58
CA LEU A 318 -8.77 8.60 -16.95
C LEU A 318 -9.46 9.46 -17.98
N ALA A 319 -10.76 9.71 -17.78
CA ALA A 319 -11.57 10.46 -18.72
C ALA A 319 -11.02 11.88 -18.92
N LYS A 320 -10.44 12.49 -17.88
CA LYS A 320 -9.73 13.79 -17.96
C LYS A 320 -8.55 13.83 -18.94
N LYS A 321 -8.01 12.67 -19.33
CA LYS A 321 -6.93 12.58 -20.33
C LYS A 321 -7.45 12.58 -21.77
N CYS A 322 -8.78 12.52 -21.94
CA CYS A 322 -9.45 12.47 -23.24
C CYS A 322 -8.95 11.28 -24.10
N PRO A 323 -9.34 11.12 -25.39
CA PRO A 323 -9.07 9.92 -26.20
C PRO A 323 -7.59 9.55 -26.34
N SER A 324 -6.67 10.42 -25.94
CA SER A 324 -5.24 10.15 -25.75
C SER A 324 -4.92 9.18 -24.59
N ALA A 325 -5.91 8.68 -23.86
CA ALA A 325 -5.72 7.61 -22.89
C ALA A 325 -5.35 6.31 -23.62
N THR A 326 -4.07 5.95 -23.64
CA THR A 326 -3.56 4.71 -24.29
C THR A 326 -3.16 3.62 -23.30
N ARG A 327 -3.41 3.81 -22.00
CA ARG A 327 -2.87 2.93 -20.95
C ARG A 327 -3.90 1.93 -20.45
N LYS A 328 -3.60 0.64 -20.63
CA LYS A 328 -4.33 -0.48 -20.00
C LYS A 328 -4.26 -0.36 -18.48
N ILE A 329 -5.36 -0.64 -17.81
CA ILE A 329 -5.47 -0.69 -16.35
C ILE A 329 -5.64 -2.14 -15.99
N TYR A 330 -4.70 -2.70 -15.23
CA TYR A 330 -4.70 -4.14 -15.02
C TYR A 330 -5.61 -4.58 -13.88
N SER A 331 -6.11 -3.64 -13.05
CA SER A 331 -7.10 -3.88 -12.00
C SER A 331 -8.55 -3.73 -12.47
N HIS A 332 -8.77 -3.10 -13.63
CA HIS A 332 -10.09 -2.81 -14.17
C HIS A 332 -10.16 -3.09 -15.67
N ASN A 333 -11.21 -3.76 -16.13
CA ASN A 333 -11.56 -3.73 -17.55
C ASN A 333 -11.98 -2.30 -17.91
N TRP A 334 -11.62 -1.83 -19.10
CA TRP A 334 -11.83 -0.44 -19.49
C TRP A 334 -12.52 -0.28 -20.85
N ASN A 335 -13.73 0.25 -20.79
CA ASN A 335 -14.54 0.64 -21.94
C ASN A 335 -14.63 2.16 -22.06
N MET A 336 -14.32 2.71 -23.25
CA MET A 336 -14.43 4.14 -23.57
C MET A 336 -15.18 4.32 -24.89
N HIS A 337 -16.28 5.08 -24.86
CA HIS A 337 -17.08 5.33 -26.06
C HIS A 337 -17.41 6.82 -26.24
N LYS A 338 -17.31 7.29 -27.48
CA LYS A 338 -17.74 8.64 -27.86
C LYS A 338 -19.26 8.65 -28.01
N ALA A 339 -19.97 9.45 -27.22
CA ALA A 339 -21.44 9.47 -27.18
C ALA A 339 -22.10 9.86 -28.52
N SER A 340 -21.38 10.55 -29.41
CA SER A 340 -21.86 10.91 -30.74
C SER A 340 -21.76 9.75 -31.76
N ASN A 341 -21.02 8.68 -31.45
CA ASN A 341 -20.89 7.53 -32.33
C ASN A 341 -21.96 6.48 -31.97
N ARG A 342 -22.90 6.25 -32.89
CA ARG A 342 -23.99 5.28 -32.71
C ARG A 342 -23.61 3.86 -33.11
N SER A 343 -22.45 3.67 -33.73
CA SER A 343 -21.93 2.36 -34.11
C SER A 343 -20.95 1.85 -33.05
N MET A 344 -21.22 0.66 -32.50
CA MET A 344 -20.29 -0.09 -31.65
C MET A 344 -19.70 -1.22 -32.50
N SER A 345 -18.41 -1.14 -32.83
CA SER A 345 -17.68 -2.19 -33.56
C SER A 345 -16.77 -3.03 -32.68
N ASP A 346 -16.77 -2.81 -31.36
CA ASP A 346 -15.70 -3.30 -30.50
C ASP A 346 -16.16 -4.52 -29.70
N GLU A 347 -15.92 -5.71 -30.25
CA GLU A 347 -16.07 -7.02 -29.60
C GLU A 347 -15.45 -7.02 -28.19
N ALA A 348 -14.29 -6.37 -28.03
CA ALA A 348 -13.62 -6.20 -26.76
C ALA A 348 -14.51 -5.53 -25.68
N ALA A 349 -15.36 -4.57 -26.07
CA ALA A 349 -16.24 -3.90 -25.12
C ALA A 349 -17.37 -4.81 -24.65
N ALA A 350 -17.91 -5.64 -25.55
CA ALA A 350 -18.91 -6.66 -25.22
C ALA A 350 -18.30 -7.73 -24.30
N ASP A 351 -17.07 -8.17 -24.57
CA ASP A 351 -16.34 -9.12 -23.73
C ASP A 351 -16.15 -8.57 -22.31
N GLU A 352 -15.76 -7.31 -22.18
CA GLU A 352 -15.61 -6.66 -20.89
C GLU A 352 -16.91 -6.58 -20.09
N MET A 353 -18.03 -6.31 -20.76
CA MET A 353 -19.36 -6.29 -20.14
C MET A 353 -19.82 -7.68 -19.71
N ALA A 354 -19.45 -8.72 -20.44
CA ALA A 354 -19.89 -10.10 -20.24
C ALA A 354 -18.99 -10.93 -19.30
N LYS A 355 -17.88 -10.40 -18.79
CA LYS A 355 -16.99 -11.13 -17.86
C LYS A 355 -17.71 -11.55 -16.58
N ASP A 356 -17.85 -12.85 -16.33
CA ASP A 356 -18.63 -13.38 -15.22
C ASP A 356 -18.14 -12.91 -13.84
N ILE A 357 -16.83 -12.83 -13.66
CA ILE A 357 -16.15 -12.48 -12.39
C ILE A 357 -16.14 -10.98 -12.05
N SER A 358 -16.39 -10.10 -13.02
CA SER A 358 -16.39 -8.65 -12.80
C SER A 358 -17.75 -8.22 -12.27
N TYR A 359 -17.78 -7.67 -11.06
CA TYR A 359 -19.02 -7.34 -10.35
C TYR A 359 -19.06 -5.93 -9.78
N LYS A 360 -17.99 -5.14 -9.91
CA LYS A 360 -17.97 -3.72 -9.56
C LYS A 360 -17.95 -2.90 -10.84
N LEU A 361 -18.79 -1.88 -10.93
CA LEU A 361 -18.88 -0.97 -12.07
C LEU A 361 -18.75 0.47 -11.60
N GLY A 362 -17.92 1.26 -12.27
CA GLY A 362 -17.87 2.70 -12.09
C GLY A 362 -17.69 3.40 -13.42
N CYS A 363 -18.51 4.41 -13.68
CA CYS A 363 -18.54 5.07 -14.97
C CYS A 363 -18.54 6.59 -14.84
N VAL A 364 -18.08 7.29 -15.87
CA VAL A 364 -18.13 8.75 -15.93
C VAL A 364 -18.46 9.22 -17.33
N ILE A 365 -19.15 10.35 -17.42
CA ILE A 365 -19.35 11.07 -18.68
C ILE A 365 -18.44 12.31 -18.65
N HIS A 366 -17.51 12.40 -19.58
CA HIS A 366 -16.56 13.51 -19.66
C HIS A 366 -16.61 14.20 -21.02
N THR A 367 -16.52 15.53 -21.01
CA THR A 367 -16.48 16.33 -22.23
C THR A 367 -15.03 16.60 -22.61
N CYS A 368 -14.64 16.15 -23.80
CA CYS A 368 -13.37 16.44 -24.46
C CYS A 368 -13.57 17.45 -25.59
N ASN A 369 -12.47 18.00 -26.11
CA ASN A 369 -12.51 19.01 -27.17
C ASN A 369 -13.26 18.54 -28.43
N ASP A 370 -13.25 17.24 -28.69
CA ASP A 370 -13.83 16.63 -29.88
C ASP A 370 -15.18 15.93 -29.62
N GLY A 371 -15.68 15.92 -28.38
CA GLY A 371 -16.99 15.36 -28.04
C GLY A 371 -17.10 14.84 -26.61
N LYS A 372 -18.27 14.28 -26.27
CA LYS A 372 -18.51 13.65 -24.97
C LYS A 372 -18.16 12.16 -25.01
N TYR A 373 -17.51 11.68 -23.97
CA TYR A 373 -17.09 10.30 -23.80
C TYR A 373 -17.72 9.69 -22.55
N VAL A 374 -18.17 8.45 -22.68
CA VAL A 374 -18.57 7.58 -21.55
C VAL A 374 -17.40 6.65 -21.28
N HIS A 375 -16.82 6.74 -20.09
CA HIS A 375 -15.77 5.82 -19.63
C HIS A 375 -16.35 4.94 -18.53
N CYS A 376 -16.34 3.64 -18.72
CA CYS A 376 -16.74 2.67 -17.71
C CYS A 376 -15.57 1.76 -17.38
N LEU A 377 -15.39 1.51 -16.09
CA LEU A 377 -14.42 0.57 -15.56
C LEU A 377 -15.16 -0.53 -14.79
N SER A 378 -14.68 -1.77 -14.90
CA SER A 378 -15.20 -2.86 -14.09
C SER A 378 -14.10 -3.68 -13.41
N SER A 379 -14.35 -4.14 -12.18
CA SER A 379 -13.40 -4.91 -11.38
C SER A 379 -14.09 -6.06 -10.61
N PRO A 380 -13.34 -7.07 -10.13
CA PRO A 380 -11.93 -7.33 -10.42
C PRO A 380 -11.72 -7.73 -11.88
N THR A 381 -10.51 -7.48 -12.37
CA THR A 381 -9.96 -8.16 -13.54
C THR A 381 -9.51 -9.55 -13.11
N GLY A 382 -10.00 -10.58 -13.79
CA GLY A 382 -9.42 -11.91 -13.62
C GLY A 382 -7.96 -11.91 -14.07
N PRO A 383 -7.12 -12.86 -13.59
CA PRO A 383 -5.88 -13.15 -14.29
C PRO A 383 -6.23 -13.43 -15.75
N GLN A 384 -5.56 -12.76 -16.68
CA GLN A 384 -5.77 -12.88 -18.12
C GLN A 384 -4.65 -13.75 -18.72
N PRO A 385 -4.67 -15.09 -18.57
CA PRO A 385 -3.94 -15.97 -19.47
C PRO A 385 -4.69 -16.01 -20.80
N VAL A 386 -3.93 -15.99 -21.90
CA VAL A 386 -4.44 -16.18 -23.26
C VAL A 386 -5.23 -17.52 -23.31
N ASN A 387 -6.42 -17.53 -23.91
CA ASN A 387 -7.30 -18.70 -24.13
C ASN A 387 -8.27 -19.13 -22.99
N LYS A 388 -8.60 -18.28 -22.01
CA LYS A 388 -9.71 -18.58 -21.08
C LYS A 388 -11.04 -18.01 -21.60
N PRO A 389 -12.19 -18.72 -21.47
CA PRO A 389 -13.50 -18.18 -21.83
C PRO A 389 -13.88 -16.91 -21.04
N ILE A 390 -14.66 -16.02 -21.67
CA ILE A 390 -15.17 -14.75 -21.11
C ILE A 390 -16.01 -15.00 -19.85
N TYR A 391 -16.79 -16.07 -19.85
CA TYR A 391 -17.57 -16.55 -18.72
C TYR A 391 -17.66 -18.07 -18.73
N GLN A 392 -17.94 -18.68 -17.58
CA GLN A 392 -18.20 -20.12 -17.50
C GLN A 392 -19.54 -20.46 -18.15
N VAL A 393 -19.48 -21.26 -19.23
CA VAL A 393 -20.67 -21.75 -19.94
C VAL A 393 -21.41 -22.77 -19.08
N GLY A 394 -22.72 -22.60 -18.96
CA GLY A 394 -23.59 -23.53 -18.24
C GLY A 394 -24.98 -22.94 -18.03
N GLU A 395 -25.85 -23.66 -17.33
CA GLU A 395 -27.21 -23.18 -17.07
C GLU A 395 -27.20 -22.03 -16.06
N PRO A 396 -27.95 -20.94 -16.31
CA PRO A 396 -28.05 -19.83 -15.38
C PRO A 396 -28.68 -20.31 -14.08
N CYS A 397 -28.31 -19.62 -12.99
CA CYS A 397 -28.74 -20.01 -11.65
C CYS A 397 -30.28 -20.01 -11.54
N LYS A 398 -30.83 -21.00 -10.82
CA LYS A 398 -32.27 -21.15 -10.52
C LYS A 398 -32.55 -21.15 -9.02
N LYS A 399 -31.52 -21.35 -8.21
CA LYS A 399 -31.55 -21.32 -6.73
C LYS A 399 -30.17 -20.93 -6.20
N ASN A 400 -30.12 -20.50 -4.94
CA ASN A 400 -28.88 -20.01 -4.32
C ASN A 400 -27.72 -21.01 -4.36
N SER A 401 -28.01 -22.31 -4.25
CA SER A 401 -26.98 -23.35 -4.33
C SER A 401 -26.29 -23.45 -5.69
N ASP A 402 -26.88 -22.86 -6.73
CA ASP A 402 -26.30 -22.86 -8.07
C ASP A 402 -25.19 -21.80 -8.18
N CYS A 403 -25.16 -20.80 -7.30
CA CYS A 403 -24.09 -19.80 -7.25
C CYS A 403 -22.95 -20.28 -6.33
N LYS A 404 -21.72 -20.34 -6.84
CA LYS A 404 -20.54 -20.82 -6.09
C LYS A 404 -20.11 -19.78 -5.06
N GLY A 405 -20.00 -20.17 -3.79
CA GLY A 405 -19.52 -19.29 -2.70
C GLY A 405 -20.67 -18.66 -1.91
N LYS A 406 -20.48 -17.41 -1.44
CA LYS A 406 -21.47 -16.68 -0.62
C LYS A 406 -22.43 -15.82 -1.46
N PHE A 407 -22.85 -16.31 -2.62
CA PHE A 407 -23.69 -15.56 -3.56
C PHE A 407 -25.13 -16.07 -3.57
N VAL A 408 -26.06 -15.17 -3.86
CA VAL A 408 -27.51 -15.43 -3.96
C VAL A 408 -27.92 -15.36 -5.42
N CYS A 409 -28.84 -16.23 -5.84
CA CYS A 409 -29.33 -16.24 -7.22
C CYS A 409 -30.52 -15.29 -7.39
N SER A 410 -30.41 -14.39 -8.36
CA SER A 410 -31.54 -13.66 -8.92
C SER A 410 -32.13 -14.50 -10.05
N VAL A 411 -33.14 -15.32 -9.72
CA VAL A 411 -33.70 -16.34 -10.64
C VAL A 411 -34.23 -15.71 -11.92
N ASP A 412 -34.94 -14.59 -11.83
CA ASP A 412 -35.53 -13.91 -13.00
C ASP A 412 -34.48 -13.29 -13.92
N GLU A 413 -33.31 -12.96 -13.38
CA GLU A 413 -32.20 -12.37 -14.13
C GLU A 413 -31.16 -13.42 -14.56
N GLY A 414 -31.10 -14.59 -13.91
CA GLY A 414 -30.04 -15.57 -14.10
C GLY A 414 -28.66 -15.08 -13.63
N LEU A 415 -28.61 -14.22 -12.61
CA LEU A 415 -27.39 -13.58 -12.10
C LEU A 415 -27.11 -13.93 -10.63
N CYS A 416 -25.84 -14.09 -10.27
CA CYS A 416 -25.39 -14.33 -8.89
C CYS A 416 -24.95 -13.01 -8.24
N SER A 417 -25.52 -12.62 -7.09
CA SER A 417 -25.19 -11.37 -6.39
C SER A 417 -24.54 -11.61 -5.03
N LEU A 418 -23.63 -10.72 -4.63
CA LEU A 418 -23.23 -10.60 -3.22
C LEU A 418 -24.39 -9.98 -2.44
N PHE A 419 -24.56 -10.39 -1.19
CA PHE A 419 -25.61 -9.89 -0.28
C PHE A 419 -25.68 -8.36 -0.21
#